data_AF-A0A1F9ATZ2-F1
#
_entry.id   AF-A0A1F9ATZ2-F1
#
_cell.length_a   1.000
_cell.length_b   1.000
_cell.length_c   1.000
_cell.angle_alpha   90.00
_cell.angle_beta   90.00
_cell.angle_gamma   90.00
#
_symmetry.space_group_name_H-M   'P 1'
#
loop_
_entity.id
_entity.type
_entity.pdbx_description
1 polymer ?
#
loop_
_entity_poly.entity_id
_entity_poly.type
_entity_poly.pdbx_seq_one_letter_code
_entity_poly.pdbx_strand_id
1 'polypeptide(L)'
;MGPYLKRVAQSLANRIIPPGGDIPYSVADTHCLAFLENYLRELPAGAGLGLKAMLVALDLSPLLFIGRPRRFVNLPEPDQDRYLDDWQESRIYWRRMVVVLLKTLFGMGYYSDPKVLAHLGWFEKCGGKPA
;
A
#
# COMPACT_ATOMS: atom_id res chain seq x y z
N MET A 1 -14.85 1.68 -2.31
CA MET A 1 -14.04 2.44 -1.33
C MET A 1 -14.27 3.93 -1.53
N GLY A 2 -14.24 4.78 -0.49
CA GLY A 2 -14.43 6.23 -0.68
C GLY A 2 -13.25 6.90 -1.42
N PRO A 3 -13.45 8.01 -2.14
CA PRO A 3 -12.42 8.64 -2.98
C PRO A 3 -11.17 9.09 -2.19
N TYR A 4 -11.34 9.47 -0.93
CA TYR A 4 -10.22 9.85 -0.06
C TYR A 4 -9.31 8.67 0.30
N LEU A 5 -9.90 7.53 0.70
CA LEU A 5 -9.12 6.35 1.08
C LEU A 5 -8.34 5.79 -0.12
N LYS A 6 -8.89 5.90 -1.33
CA LYS A 6 -8.20 5.55 -2.57
C LYS A 6 -6.92 6.36 -2.79
N ARG A 7 -6.95 7.67 -2.51
CA ARG A 7 -5.77 8.54 -2.64
C ARG A 7 -4.69 8.20 -1.61
N VAL A 8 -5.09 7.91 -0.38
CA VAL A 8 -4.17 7.49 0.69
C VAL A 8 -3.49 6.16 0.32
N ALA A 9 -4.28 5.16 -0.09
CA ALA A 9 -3.76 3.85 -0.48
C ALA A 9 -2.79 3.94 -1.67
N GLN A 10 -3.11 4.72 -2.70
CA GLN A 10 -2.22 4.92 -3.86
C GLN A 10 -0.88 5.52 -3.44
N SER A 11 -0.91 6.55 -2.58
CA SER A 11 0.31 7.25 -2.16
C SER A 11 1.22 6.33 -1.35
N LEU A 12 0.65 5.51 -0.47
CA LEU A 12 1.40 4.52 0.30
C LEU A 12 2.02 3.45 -0.60
N ALA A 13 1.24 2.91 -1.54
CA ALA A 13 1.68 1.83 -2.41
C ALA A 13 2.85 2.25 -3.32
N ASN A 14 2.81 3.48 -3.87
CA ASN A 14 3.90 4.02 -4.69
C ASN A 14 5.23 4.16 -3.93
N ARG A 15 5.21 4.33 -2.60
CA ARG A 15 6.43 4.44 -1.78
C ARG A 15 6.94 3.10 -1.30
N ILE A 16 6.02 2.19 -1.01
CA ILE A 16 6.38 0.82 -0.62
C ILE A 16 6.96 0.05 -1.81
N ILE A 17 6.45 0.31 -3.02
CA ILE A 17 6.89 -0.32 -4.27
C ILE A 17 7.28 0.81 -5.24
N PRO A 18 8.47 1.39 -5.11
CA PRO A 18 8.92 2.46 -5.99
C PRO A 18 9.18 1.93 -7.41
N PRO A 19 8.86 2.71 -8.47
CA PRO A 19 9.33 2.40 -9.82
C PRO A 19 10.86 2.55 -9.84
N GLY A 20 11.59 1.51 -10.27
CA GLY A 20 13.06 1.56 -10.35
C GLY A 20 13.82 0.25 -10.10
N GLY A 21 13.15 -0.83 -9.67
CA GLY A 21 13.67 -2.18 -9.94
C GLY A 21 13.48 -2.52 -11.42
N ASP A 22 14.10 -3.59 -11.94
CA ASP A 22 13.97 -4.01 -13.34
C ASP A 22 12.52 -4.23 -13.82
N ILE A 23 11.50 -4.09 -12.95
CA ILE A 23 10.08 -4.17 -13.22
C ILE A 23 9.53 -2.76 -13.53
N PRO A 24 9.13 -2.46 -14.78
CA PRO A 24 8.79 -1.10 -15.24
C PRO A 24 7.34 -0.66 -14.90
N TYR A 25 6.68 -1.30 -13.93
CA TYR A 25 5.28 -1.02 -13.61
C TYR A 25 5.15 -0.33 -12.26
N SER A 26 4.58 0.87 -12.25
CA SER A 26 4.19 1.53 -11.01
C SER A 26 2.89 0.92 -10.48
N VAL A 27 2.58 1.11 -9.20
CA VAL A 27 1.31 0.62 -8.65
C VAL A 27 0.09 1.18 -9.40
N ALA A 28 0.19 2.39 -9.94
CA ALA A 28 -0.88 3.00 -10.74
C ALA A 28 -1.20 2.22 -12.04
N ASP A 29 -0.25 1.43 -12.54
CA ASP A 29 -0.37 0.64 -13.77
C ASP A 29 -0.83 -0.81 -13.52
N THR A 30 -1.01 -1.18 -12.25
CA THR A 30 -1.38 -2.52 -11.77
C THR A 30 -2.76 -2.55 -11.15
N HIS A 31 -3.33 -3.75 -10.97
CA HIS A 31 -4.59 -3.95 -10.25
C HIS A 31 -4.44 -3.96 -8.72
N CYS A 32 -3.29 -3.58 -8.17
CA CYS A 32 -3.02 -3.56 -6.72
C CYS A 32 -4.08 -2.81 -5.90
N LEU A 33 -4.57 -1.66 -6.38
CA LEU A 33 -5.68 -0.96 -5.70
C LEU A 33 -7.00 -1.73 -5.78
N ALA A 34 -7.30 -2.36 -6.91
CA ALA A 34 -8.51 -3.19 -7.05
C ALA A 34 -8.44 -4.42 -6.15
N PHE A 35 -7.25 -5.02 -6.01
CA PHE A 35 -6.98 -6.08 -5.03
C PHE A 35 -7.27 -5.61 -3.60
N LEU A 36 -6.74 -4.46 -3.19
CA LEU A 36 -7.01 -3.92 -1.84
C LEU A 36 -8.51 -3.64 -1.63
N GLU A 37 -9.20 -3.14 -2.64
CA GLU A 37 -10.65 -2.92 -2.57
C GLU A 37 -11.43 -4.22 -2.39
N ASN A 38 -11.07 -5.28 -3.12
CA ASN A 38 -11.69 -6.60 -2.99
C ASN A 38 -11.37 -7.23 -1.63
N TYR A 39 -10.11 -7.15 -1.21
CA TYR A 39 -9.67 -7.61 0.11
C TYR A 39 -10.48 -6.93 1.24
N LEU A 40 -10.68 -5.61 1.15
CA LEU A 40 -11.51 -4.86 2.11
C LEU A 40 -13.00 -5.24 2.08
N ARG A 41 -13.53 -5.76 0.96
CA ARG A 41 -14.91 -6.23 0.85
C ARG A 41 -15.08 -7.63 1.44
N GLU A 42 -14.07 -8.48 1.32
CA GLU A 42 -14.09 -9.86 1.83
C GLU A 42 -13.83 -9.94 3.34
N LEU A 43 -13.17 -8.94 3.92
CA LEU A 43 -12.95 -8.87 5.36
C LEU A 43 -14.27 -8.76 6.15
N PRO A 44 -14.37 -9.45 7.32
CA PRO A 44 -15.44 -9.20 8.28
C PRO A 44 -15.55 -7.71 8.63
N ALA A 45 -16.76 -7.21 8.81
CA ALA A 45 -17.03 -5.77 8.96
C ALA A 45 -16.14 -5.08 10.02
N GLY A 46 -15.87 -5.75 11.15
CA GLY A 46 -14.97 -5.24 12.20
C GLY A 46 -13.51 -5.10 11.73
N ALA A 47 -12.96 -6.11 11.05
CA ALA A 47 -11.60 -6.07 10.52
C ALA A 47 -11.45 -5.03 9.39
N GLY A 48 -12.45 -4.97 8.50
CA GLY A 48 -12.51 -3.96 7.44
C GLY A 48 -12.59 -2.53 7.99
N LEU A 49 -13.33 -2.31 9.08
CA LEU A 49 -13.35 -1.02 9.77
C LEU A 49 -12.00 -0.69 10.41
N GLY A 50 -11.36 -1.67 11.06
CA GLY A 50 -10.04 -1.51 11.68
C GLY A 50 -8.97 -1.11 10.66
N LEU A 51 -8.91 -1.77 9.51
CA LEU A 51 -7.96 -1.45 8.45
C LEU A 51 -8.20 -0.04 7.86
N LYS A 52 -9.47 0.36 7.66
CA LYS A 52 -9.81 1.72 7.23
C LYS A 52 -9.40 2.76 8.27
N ALA A 53 -9.69 2.50 9.55
CA ALA A 53 -9.33 3.40 10.65
C ALA A 53 -7.81 3.55 10.77
N MET A 54 -7.06 2.46 10.60
CA MET A 54 -5.59 2.47 10.59
C MET A 54 -5.04 3.36 9.46
N LEU A 55 -5.58 3.24 8.24
CA LEU A 55 -5.16 4.07 7.10
C LEU A 55 -5.45 5.56 7.32
N VAL A 56 -6.61 5.89 7.91
CA VAL A 56 -6.96 7.28 8.28
C VAL A 56 -6.05 7.79 9.40
N ALA A 57 -5.78 6.98 10.42
CA ALA A 57 -4.89 7.35 11.52
C ALA A 57 -3.47 7.61 11.03
N LEU A 58 -2.96 6.76 10.13
CA LEU A 58 -1.66 6.97 9.49
C LEU A 58 -1.65 8.29 8.73
N ASP A 59 -2.67 8.57 7.91
CA ASP A 59 -2.75 9.82 7.13
C ASP A 59 -2.78 11.09 7.99
N LEU A 60 -3.38 11.05 9.19
CA LEU A 60 -3.47 12.20 10.09
C LEU A 60 -2.25 12.38 11.01
N SER A 61 -1.45 11.33 11.19
CA SER A 61 -0.38 11.33 12.17
C SER A 61 0.98 11.94 11.77
N PRO A 62 1.25 12.45 10.55
CA PRO A 62 2.52 13.12 10.29
C PRO A 62 2.81 14.32 11.20
N LEU A 63 1.77 15.00 11.70
CA LEU A 63 1.92 16.06 12.68
C LEU A 63 2.55 15.55 13.97
N LEU A 64 2.15 14.37 14.43
CA LEU A 64 2.59 13.79 15.68
C LEU A 64 4.01 13.21 15.60
N PHE A 65 4.38 12.63 14.45
CA PHE A 65 5.62 11.87 14.32
C PHE A 65 6.76 12.62 13.64
N ILE A 66 6.47 13.48 12.64
CA ILE A 66 7.50 14.24 11.92
C ILE A 66 7.30 15.75 11.98
N GLY A 67 6.40 16.23 12.85
CA GLY A 67 6.14 17.66 13.08
C GLY A 67 5.55 18.40 11.89
N ARG A 68 4.93 17.68 10.93
CA ARG A 68 4.34 18.30 9.73
C ARG A 68 2.81 18.42 9.89
N PRO A 69 2.22 19.63 9.95
CA PRO A 69 0.77 19.84 10.06
C PRO A 69 0.05 19.61 8.73
N ARG A 70 0.34 18.50 8.06
CA ARG A 70 -0.26 18.08 6.80
C ARG A 70 -0.59 16.60 6.89
N ARG A 71 -1.64 16.21 6.18
CA ARG A 71 -1.96 14.80 5.95
C ARG A 71 -0.85 14.13 5.15
N PHE A 72 -0.60 12.84 5.37
CA PHE A 72 0.43 12.06 4.67
C PHE A 72 0.26 12.20 3.15
N VAL A 73 -0.96 12.02 2.65
CA VAL A 73 -1.31 12.14 1.23
C VAL A 73 -1.01 13.51 0.61
N ASN A 74 -0.83 14.54 1.44
CA ASN A 74 -0.54 15.91 1.02
C ASN A 74 0.90 16.35 1.37
N LEU A 75 1.73 15.44 1.90
CA LEU A 75 3.15 15.70 2.10
C LEU A 75 3.90 15.69 0.77
N PRO A 76 4.97 16.50 0.63
CA PRO A 76 5.96 16.29 -0.41
C PRO A 76 6.53 14.87 -0.37
N GLU A 77 6.89 14.34 -1.53
CA GLU A 77 7.43 12.99 -1.68
C GLU A 77 8.56 12.65 -0.69
N PRO A 78 9.59 13.50 -0.49
CA PRO A 78 10.66 13.18 0.46
C PRO A 78 10.20 13.15 1.93
N ASP A 79 9.15 13.91 2.27
CA ASP A 79 8.57 13.90 3.61
C ASP A 79 7.71 12.64 3.84
N GLN A 80 7.10 12.08 2.78
CA GLN A 80 6.39 10.80 2.85
C GLN A 80 7.37 9.66 3.12
N ASP A 81 8.47 9.62 2.38
CA ASP A 81 9.52 8.60 2.52
C ASP A 81 10.11 8.65 3.93
N ARG A 82 10.54 9.85 4.38
CA ARG A 82 11.06 10.05 5.73
C ARG A 82 10.09 9.61 6.82
N TYR A 83 8.80 9.85 6.63
CA TYR A 83 7.77 9.42 7.59
C TYR A 83 7.63 7.90 7.66
N LEU A 84 7.65 7.21 6.52
CA LEU A 84 7.57 5.75 6.47
C LEU A 84 8.85 5.10 7.02
N ASP A 85 10.02 5.66 6.71
CA ASP A 85 11.31 5.21 7.24
C ASP A 85 11.35 5.34 8.77
N ASP A 86 10.93 6.48 9.32
CA ASP A 86 10.82 6.69 10.77
C ASP A 86 9.87 5.66 11.42
N TRP A 87 8.77 5.29 10.77
CA TRP A 87 7.88 4.24 11.25
C TRP A 87 8.48 2.84 11.19
N GLN A 88 9.26 2.55 10.15
CA GLN A 88 9.93 1.27 9.97
C GLN A 88 11.07 1.06 10.97
N GLU A 89 11.81 2.12 11.29
CA GLU A 89 12.96 2.09 12.22
C GLU A 89 12.55 2.35 13.69
N SER A 90 11.29 2.70 13.92
CA SER A 90 10.79 3.01 15.26
C SER A 90 10.98 1.89 16.27
N ARG A 91 11.34 2.25 17.51
CA ARG A 91 11.33 1.31 18.65
C ARG A 91 9.91 0.87 19.06
N ILE A 92 8.87 1.56 18.60
CA ILE A 92 7.47 1.24 18.90
C ILE A 92 7.02 0.10 17.98
N TYR A 93 6.77 -1.07 18.56
CA TYR A 93 6.42 -2.29 17.83
C TYR A 93 5.23 -2.12 16.87
N TRP A 94 4.16 -1.46 17.32
CA TRP A 94 2.97 -1.24 16.50
C TRP A 94 3.26 -0.45 15.22
N ARG A 95 4.13 0.57 15.28
CA ARG A 95 4.49 1.39 14.10
C ARG A 95 5.15 0.54 13.02
N ARG A 96 6.13 -0.28 13.42
CA ARG A 96 6.78 -1.23 12.53
C ARG A 96 5.79 -2.22 11.95
N MET A 97 4.86 -2.72 12.77
CA MET A 97 3.89 -3.70 12.32
C MET A 97 2.89 -3.15 11.32
N VAL A 98 2.48 -1.89 11.46
CA VAL A 98 1.65 -1.21 10.44
C VAL A 98 2.39 -1.16 9.11
N VAL A 99 3.67 -0.79 9.11
CA VAL A 99 4.49 -0.78 7.88
C VAL A 99 4.58 -2.19 7.29
N VAL A 100 4.87 -3.22 8.10
CA VAL A 100 4.91 -4.61 7.63
C VAL A 100 3.57 -5.04 7.03
N LEU A 101 2.45 -4.76 7.69
CA LEU A 101 1.12 -5.08 7.18
C LEU A 101 0.85 -4.41 5.83
N LEU A 102 1.18 -3.12 5.70
CA LEU A 102 1.01 -2.39 4.44
C LEU A 102 1.89 -2.97 3.34
N LYS A 103 3.16 -3.27 3.63
CA LYS A 103 4.07 -3.94 2.68
C LYS A 103 3.53 -5.27 2.21
N THR A 104 2.99 -6.08 3.12
CA THR A 104 2.39 -7.37 2.79
C THR A 104 1.16 -7.21 1.90
N LEU A 105 0.23 -6.33 2.25
CA LEU A 105 -1.02 -6.14 1.49
C LEU A 105 -0.77 -5.56 0.09
N PHE A 106 0.04 -4.50 0.01
CA PHE A 106 0.37 -3.91 -1.29
C PHE A 106 1.27 -4.83 -2.12
N GLY A 107 2.18 -5.57 -1.47
CA GLY A 107 2.99 -6.60 -2.12
C GLY A 107 2.11 -7.71 -2.71
N MET A 108 1.15 -8.25 -1.96
CA MET A 108 0.19 -9.24 -2.47
C MET A 108 -0.55 -8.73 -3.70
N GLY A 109 -1.09 -7.50 -3.66
CA GLY A 109 -1.83 -6.94 -4.79
C GLY A 109 -0.95 -6.55 -5.99
N TYR A 110 0.31 -6.19 -5.76
CA TYR A 110 1.26 -5.87 -6.84
C TYR A 110 1.80 -7.13 -7.51
N TYR A 111 2.19 -8.13 -6.73
CA TYR A 111 2.71 -9.40 -7.23
C TYR A 111 1.61 -10.37 -7.70
N SER A 112 0.33 -10.11 -7.42
CA SER A 112 -0.77 -10.79 -8.13
C SER A 112 -0.95 -10.25 -9.56
N ASP A 113 -0.37 -9.09 -9.86
CA ASP A 113 -0.07 -8.50 -11.17
C ASP A 113 0.16 -9.43 -12.38
N PRO A 114 -0.75 -9.85 -13.30
CA PRO A 114 -0.31 -10.66 -14.45
C PRO A 114 0.83 -10.03 -15.25
N LYS A 115 0.88 -8.70 -15.38
CA LYS A 115 1.96 -7.97 -16.05
C LYS A 115 3.25 -8.03 -15.25
N VAL A 116 3.15 -7.87 -13.92
CA VAL A 116 4.30 -7.95 -13.01
C VAL A 116 4.86 -9.38 -12.99
N LEU A 117 4.00 -10.39 -12.89
CA LEU A 117 4.36 -11.81 -12.93
C LEU A 117 5.00 -12.20 -14.27
N ALA A 118 4.41 -11.79 -15.40
CA ALA A 118 4.97 -12.05 -16.72
C ALA A 118 6.36 -11.42 -16.88
N HIS A 119 6.57 -10.21 -16.36
CA HIS A 119 7.86 -9.54 -16.39
C HIS A 119 8.90 -10.22 -15.48
N LEU A 120 8.45 -10.78 -14.35
CA LEU A 120 9.27 -11.62 -13.48
C LEU A 120 9.55 -13.03 -14.07
N GLY A 121 9.02 -13.34 -15.26
CA GLY A 121 9.15 -14.66 -15.89
C GLY A 121 8.25 -15.74 -15.29
N TRP A 122 7.28 -15.35 -14.46
CA TRP A 122 6.24 -16.23 -13.92
C TRP A 122 5.07 -16.31 -14.90
N PHE A 123 4.95 -17.47 -15.55
CA PHE A 123 3.78 -17.84 -16.34
C PHE A 123 3.01 -18.91 -15.56
N GLU A 124 1.82 -18.58 -15.05
CA GLU A 124 0.95 -19.56 -14.39
C GLU A 124 0.60 -20.68 -15.39
N LYS A 125 1.16 -21.87 -15.18
CA LYS A 125 0.87 -23.07 -15.99
C LYS A 125 -0.35 -23.86 -15.49
N CYS A 126 -0.88 -23.55 -14.31
CA CYS A 126 -2.00 -24.27 -13.70
C CYS A 126 -3.20 -23.34 -13.53
N GLY A 127 -4.20 -23.51 -14.40
CA GLY A 127 -5.48 -22.79 -14.32
C GLY A 127 -5.92 -22.20 -15.65
N GLY A 128 -6.20 -23.05 -16.64
CA GLY A 128 -6.99 -22.63 -17.81
C GLY A 128 -8.28 -21.96 -17.33
N LYS A 129 -8.66 -20.80 -17.87
CA LYS A 129 -9.12 -20.66 -19.24
C LYS A 129 -8.86 -19.23 -19.74
N PRO A 130 -8.37 -19.05 -20.99
CA PRO A 130 -8.61 -17.79 -21.68
C PRO A 130 -10.10 -17.68 -22.01
N ALA A 131 -10.75 -16.61 -21.57
CA ALA A 131 -12.00 -16.08 -22.11
C ALA A 131 -12.04 -14.57 -21.85
#